data_AF-A0A7J9EXG2-F1
#
_entry.id   AF-A0A7J9EXG2-F1
#
_cell.length_a   1.000
_cell.length_b   1.000
_cell.length_c   1.000
_cell.angle_alpha   90.00
_cell.angle_beta   90.00
_cell.angle_gamma   90.00
#
_symmetry.space_group_name_H-M   'P 1'
#
loop_
_entity.id
_entity.type
_entity.pdbx_description
1 polymer ?
#
loop_
_entity_poly.entity_id
_entity_poly.type
_entity_poly.pdbx_seq_one_letter_code
_entity_poly.pdbx_strand_id
1 'polypeptide(L)'
;MQGYLDDQFIQLEELQDDTNPNFVQEVVTLFYNDSARLIQNIEQALNSRPIDFCKLDDYMHQFKGSSSSIGAKKVTNECTAFREYCNAENAEG
;
A
#
# COMPACT_ATOMS: atom_id res chain seq x y z
N MET A 1 -9.13 -7.24 -17.19
CA MET A 1 -8.93 -6.62 -15.86
C MET A 1 -8.32 -5.24 -16.07
N GLN A 2 -8.82 -4.20 -15.40
CA GLN A 2 -8.45 -2.79 -15.60
C GLN A 2 -7.04 -2.41 -15.07
N GLY A 3 -6.13 -3.37 -14.93
CA GLY A 3 -4.75 -3.14 -14.47
C GLY A 3 -4.59 -2.79 -12.99
N TYR A 4 -5.66 -2.91 -12.18
CA TYR A 4 -5.63 -2.62 -10.75
C TYR A 4 -4.92 -3.70 -9.93
N LEU A 5 -5.08 -4.96 -10.36
CA LEU A 5 -4.51 -6.14 -9.72
C LEU A 5 -3.46 -6.79 -10.64
N ASP A 6 -2.49 -7.47 -10.04
CA ASP A 6 -1.52 -8.32 -10.73
C ASP A 6 -1.61 -9.79 -10.27
N ASP A 7 -0.69 -10.61 -10.78
CA ASP A 7 -0.66 -12.06 -10.56
C ASP A 7 -0.51 -12.46 -9.09
N GLN A 8 -0.08 -11.55 -8.19
CA GLN A 8 -0.04 -11.85 -6.77
C GLN A 8 -1.45 -12.05 -6.19
N PHE A 9 -2.47 -11.37 -6.72
CA PHE A 9 -3.85 -11.59 -6.27
C PHE A 9 -4.35 -12.99 -6.69
N ILE A 10 -3.95 -13.46 -7.88
CA ILE A 10 -4.26 -14.82 -8.35
C ILE A 10 -3.63 -15.86 -7.41
N GLN A 11 -2.39 -15.65 -6.97
CA GLN A 11 -1.75 -16.54 -6.00
C GLN A 11 -2.49 -16.58 -4.66
N LEU A 12 -3.11 -15.47 -4.23
CA LEU A 12 -3.95 -15.48 -3.03
C LEU A 12 -5.24 -16.27 -3.24
N GLU A 13 -5.86 -16.18 -4.42
CA GLU A 13 -7.03 -16.99 -4.77
C GLU A 13 -6.71 -18.48 -4.80
N GLU A 14 -5.53 -18.87 -5.30
CA GLU A 14 -5.05 -20.27 -5.33
C GLU A 14 -4.80 -20.88 -3.94
N LEU A 15 -4.56 -20.04 -2.92
CA LEU A 15 -4.40 -20.48 -1.53
C LEU A 15 -5.73 -20.68 -0.80
N GLN A 16 -6.85 -20.24 -1.39
CA GLN A 16 -8.18 -20.44 -0.82
C GLN A 16 -8.75 -21.79 -1.26
N ASP A 17 -9.17 -22.62 -0.30
CA ASP A 17 -9.74 -23.93 -0.55
C ASP A 17 -10.90 -24.26 0.41
N ASP A 18 -11.45 -25.47 0.31
CA ASP A 18 -12.58 -25.91 1.15
C ASP A 18 -12.23 -25.96 2.65
N THR A 19 -10.95 -26.00 3.02
CA THR A 19 -10.48 -26.00 4.41
C THR A 19 -10.24 -24.59 4.95
N ASN A 20 -9.98 -23.62 4.07
CA ASN A 20 -9.85 -22.20 4.39
C ASN A 20 -10.63 -21.31 3.40
N PRO A 21 -11.97 -21.38 3.41
CA PRO A 21 -12.80 -20.75 2.38
C PRO A 21 -12.81 -19.22 2.44
N ASN A 22 -12.34 -18.62 3.53
CA ASN A 22 -12.35 -17.17 3.76
C ASN A 22 -10.96 -16.52 3.62
N PHE A 23 -9.94 -17.28 3.21
CA PHE A 23 -8.55 -16.81 3.18
C PHE A 23 -8.39 -15.45 2.49
N VAL A 24 -8.89 -15.30 1.27
CA VAL A 24 -8.75 -14.04 0.51
C VAL A 24 -9.48 -12.90 1.23
N GLN A 25 -10.68 -13.16 1.74
CA GLN A 25 -11.43 -12.16 2.51
C GLN A 25 -10.65 -11.71 3.74
N GLU A 26 -10.06 -12.63 4.50
CA GLU A 26 -9.27 -12.32 5.69
C GLU A 26 -8.03 -11.50 5.36
N VAL A 27 -7.28 -11.87 4.31
CA VAL A 27 -6.11 -11.14 3.83
C VAL A 27 -6.48 -9.72 3.39
N VAL A 28 -7.54 -9.56 2.59
CA VAL A 28 -8.03 -8.25 2.15
C VAL A 28 -8.53 -7.41 3.33
N THR A 29 -9.19 -8.03 4.32
CA THR A 29 -9.64 -7.34 5.54
C THR A 29 -8.45 -6.82 6.35
N LEU A 30 -7.41 -7.64 6.51
CA LEU A 30 -6.16 -7.23 7.17
C LEU A 30 -5.49 -6.07 6.43
N PHE A 31 -5.42 -6.16 5.09
CA PHE A 31 -4.89 -5.09 4.25
C PHE A 31 -5.66 -3.78 4.44
N TYR A 32 -6.99 -3.79 4.44
CA TYR A 32 -7.78 -2.56 4.65
C TYR A 32 -7.54 -1.93 6.02
N ASN A 33 -7.45 -2.73 7.08
CA ASN A 33 -7.18 -2.23 8.42
C ASN A 33 -5.78 -1.59 8.52
N ASP A 34 -4.77 -2.23 7.94
CA ASP A 34 -3.39 -1.70 7.90
C ASP A 34 -3.31 -0.42 7.06
N SER A 35 -3.96 -0.42 5.90
CA SER A 35 -4.02 0.72 4.98
C SER A 35 -4.66 1.94 5.62
N ALA A 36 -5.78 1.78 6.34
CA ALA A 36 -6.45 2.89 7.01
C ALA A 36 -5.52 3.59 8.01
N ARG A 37 -4.77 2.82 8.80
CA ARG A 37 -3.78 3.36 9.74
C ARG A 37 -2.62 4.05 9.01
N LEU A 38 -2.12 3.46 7.92
CA LEU A 38 -1.01 4.03 7.15
C LEU A 38 -1.40 5.35 6.47
N ILE A 39 -2.58 5.40 5.85
CA ILE A 39 -3.12 6.61 5.21
C ILE A 39 -3.23 7.74 6.24
N GLN A 40 -3.76 7.46 7.44
CA GLN A 40 -3.82 8.46 8.51
C GLN A 40 -2.43 8.98 8.91
N ASN A 41 -1.42 8.10 9.01
CA ASN A 41 -0.06 8.50 9.34
C ASN A 41 0.59 9.35 8.23
N ILE A 42 0.34 8.99 6.96
CA ILE A 42 0.80 9.74 5.78
C ILE A 42 0.17 11.14 5.77
N GLU A 43 -1.15 11.24 5.97
CA GLU A 43 -1.86 12.52 6.06
C GLU A 43 -1.30 13.40 7.18
N GLN A 44 -1.04 12.84 8.36
CA GLN A 44 -0.44 13.58 9.46
C GLN A 44 0.98 14.08 9.12
N ALA A 45 1.79 13.25 8.48
CA ALA A 45 3.14 13.61 8.07
C ALA A 45 3.14 14.69 6.97
N LEU A 46 2.22 14.63 6.00
CA LEU A 46 2.03 15.67 4.98
C LEU A 46 1.62 17.02 5.55
N ASN A 47 0.82 17.02 6.62
CA ASN A 47 0.37 18.22 7.31
C ASN A 47 1.41 18.78 8.30
N SER A 48 2.48 18.04 8.59
CA SER A 48 3.55 18.51 9.47
C SER A 48 4.35 19.65 8.82
N ARG A 49 4.87 20.57 9.65
CA ARG A 49 5.68 21.72 9.22
C ARG A 49 6.90 21.88 10.14
N PRO A 50 8.14 21.73 9.64
CA PRO A 50 8.48 21.30 8.27
C PRO A 50 8.00 19.86 7.98
N ILE A 51 7.83 19.52 6.71
CA ILE A 51 7.49 18.16 6.29
C ILE A 51 8.70 17.25 6.53
N ASP A 52 8.47 16.12 7.20
CA ASP A 52 9.49 15.08 7.35
C ASP A 52 9.41 14.08 6.18
N PHE A 53 10.18 14.34 5.13
CA PHE A 53 10.21 13.51 3.93
C PHE A 53 10.80 12.11 4.17
N CYS A 54 11.73 11.96 5.12
CA CYS A 54 12.26 10.65 5.49
C CYS A 54 11.14 9.77 6.08
N LYS A 55 10.37 10.33 7.01
CA LYS A 55 9.23 9.64 7.63
C LYS A 55 8.11 9.35 6.62
N LEU A 56 7.87 10.25 5.66
CA LEU A 56 6.94 9.97 4.55
C LEU A 56 7.44 8.83 3.67
N ASP A 57 8.73 8.78 3.31
CA ASP A 57 9.29 7.66 2.54
C ASP A 57 9.11 6.33 3.27
N ASP A 58 9.35 6.29 4.58
CA ASP A 58 9.16 5.09 5.40
C ASP A 58 7.70 4.59 5.35
N TYR A 59 6.72 5.50 5.51
CA TYR A 59 5.31 5.12 5.41
C TYR A 59 4.92 4.65 4.01
N MET A 60 5.43 5.31 2.96
CA MET A 60 5.16 4.90 1.59
C MET A 60 5.85 3.57 1.24
N HIS A 61 7.03 3.29 1.80
CA HIS A 61 7.69 2.00 1.67
C HIS A 61 6.85 0.89 2.31
N GLN A 62 6.36 1.11 3.53
CA GLN A 62 5.48 0.17 4.22
C GLN A 62 4.17 -0.06 3.44
N PHE A 63 3.53 1.02 2.98
CA PHE A 63 2.27 0.93 2.27
C PHE A 63 2.43 0.25 0.89
N LYS A 64 3.55 0.50 0.20
CA LYS A 64 3.95 -0.25 -1.01
C LYS A 64 4.07 -1.74 -0.73
N GLY A 65 4.76 -2.13 0.34
CA GLY A 65 4.94 -3.54 0.70
C GLY A 65 3.61 -4.24 0.99
N SER A 66 2.76 -3.61 1.80
CA SER A 66 1.41 -4.10 2.11
C SER A 66 0.55 -4.24 0.85
N SER A 67 0.56 -3.23 -0.03
CA SER A 67 -0.17 -3.26 -1.30
C SER A 67 0.32 -4.33 -2.26
N SER A 68 1.64 -4.50 -2.37
CA SER A 68 2.25 -5.53 -3.21
C SER A 68 1.88 -6.93 -2.73
N SER A 69 1.71 -7.15 -1.41
CA SER A 69 1.37 -8.47 -0.86
C SER A 69 -0.01 -8.98 -1.28
N ILE A 70 -0.93 -8.07 -1.63
CA ILE A 70 -2.26 -8.41 -2.15
C ILE A 70 -2.40 -8.21 -3.66
N GLY A 71 -1.29 -7.94 -4.35
CA GLY A 71 -1.31 -7.65 -5.79
C GLY A 71 -2.01 -6.35 -6.16
N ALA A 72 -2.13 -5.38 -5.26
CA ALA A 72 -2.69 -4.06 -5.56
C ALA A 72 -1.68 -3.21 -6.38
N LYS A 73 -1.53 -3.60 -7.65
CA LYS A 73 -0.55 -3.08 -8.60
C LYS A 73 -0.58 -1.56 -8.72
N LYS A 74 -1.78 -0.98 -8.89
CA LYS A 74 -1.90 0.47 -9.07
C LYS A 74 -1.38 1.22 -7.83
N VAL A 75 -1.79 0.81 -6.63
CA VAL A 75 -1.36 1.45 -5.37
C VAL A 75 0.16 1.31 -5.20
N THR A 76 0.72 0.14 -5.51
CA THR A 76 2.17 -0.13 -5.46
C THR A 76 2.95 0.82 -6.38
N ASN A 77 2.43 1.11 -7.57
CA ASN A 77 3.03 2.05 -8.52
C ASN A 77 2.96 3.49 -8.01
N GLU A 78 1.79 3.94 -7.54
CA GLU A 78 1.64 5.29 -6.97
C GLU A 78 2.54 5.48 -5.74
N CYS A 79 2.68 4.46 -4.89
CA CYS A 79 3.64 4.52 -3.78
C CYS A 79 5.08 4.66 -4.27
N THR A 80 5.44 4.03 -5.39
CA THR A 80 6.78 4.15 -5.97
C THR A 80 7.02 5.58 -6.46
N ALA A 81 6.07 6.17 -7.19
CA ALA A 81 6.16 7.56 -7.63
C ALA A 81 6.22 8.54 -6.44
N PHE A 82 5.40 8.33 -5.42
CA PHE A 82 5.42 9.17 -4.22
C PHE A 82 6.81 9.19 -3.55
N ARG A 83 7.46 8.03 -3.46
CA ARG A 83 8.81 7.93 -2.88
C ARG A 83 9.86 8.72 -3.68
N GLU A 84 9.69 8.87 -4.99
CA GLU A 84 10.53 9.76 -5.80
C GLU A 84 10.36 11.21 -5.38
N TYR A 85 9.13 11.65 -5.06
CA TYR A 85 8.88 12.98 -4.49
C TYR A 85 9.46 13.14 -3.09
N CYS A 86 9.41 12.12 -2.24
CA CYS A 86 10.09 12.14 -0.94
C CYS A 86 11.60 12.34 -1.11
N ASN A 87 12.23 11.60 -2.02
CA ASN A 87 13.67 11.71 -2.30
C ASN A 87 14.06 13.07 -2.88
N ALA A 88 13.15 13.71 -3.62
CA ALA A 88 13.34 15.05 -4.17
C ALA A 88 12.94 16.17 -3.19
N GLU A 89 12.44 15.84 -2.00
CA GLU A 89 11.84 16.77 -1.03
C GLU A 89 10.75 17.68 -1.67
N ASN A 90 9.99 17.13 -2.62
CA ASN A 90 8.95 17.86 -3.34
C ASN A 90 7.59 17.71 -2.65
N ALA A 91 7.12 18.77 -1.99
CA ALA A 91 5.82 18.78 -1.32
C ALA A 91 4.61 18.88 -2.27
N GLU A 92 4.81 19.27 -3.53
CA GLU A 92 3.72 19.46 -4.50
C GLU A 92 3.42 18.20 -5.32
N GLY A 93 4.35 17.23 -5.34
CA GLY A 93 4.27 16.03 -6.21
C GLY A 93 4.56 16.36 -7.66
#